data_AF-A0A198AG15-F1
#
_entry.id   AF-A0A198AG15-F1
#
_cell.length_a   1.000
_cell.length_b   1.000
_cell.length_c   1.000
_cell.angle_alpha   90.00
_cell.angle_beta   90.00
_cell.angle_gamma   90.00
#
_symmetry.space_group_name_H-M   'P 1'
#
loop_
_entity.id
_entity.type
_entity.pdbx_description
1 polymer ?
#
loop_
_entity_poly.entity_id
_entity_poly.type
_entity_poly.pdbx_seq_one_letter_code
_entity_poly.pdbx_strand_id
1 'polypeptide(L)'
;METNENESTYSSHKYRTPDGAPSDIVIFTITSKGKNTAKKALPIRELKVLLIQRKQWPFEGHWALPGGFCQESESMYTCARRELEEETGVADVHMEYLNVYSEPGRDPRGWIISHAFYALVHERWLAERRADSDASDVQLFTVEEALQLELAFDHKEILTDAWHQIQQKMLTTTIAKEFLPEEFTIGELYQVIQMVVPHFEESNFIRKITSTQSRKGIIEEAVDRNGEPKLSNRYSQRAAQLYRFTDLTPQLSIYS
;
A
#
# COMPACT_ATOMS: atom_id res chain seq x y z
N MET A 1 29.15 39.31 2.07
CA MET A 1 30.52 38.78 2.20
C MET A 1 30.38 37.30 2.44
N GLU A 2 30.59 36.48 1.42
CA GLU A 2 30.67 35.03 1.58
C GLU A 2 31.90 34.72 2.42
N THR A 3 31.68 34.31 3.66
CA THR A 3 32.72 33.66 4.46
C THR A 3 32.99 32.31 3.81
N ASN A 4 34.20 32.10 3.29
CA ASN A 4 34.68 30.79 2.84
C ASN A 4 34.59 29.80 4.03
N GLU A 5 33.49 29.07 4.12
CA GLU A 5 33.35 27.96 5.05
C GLU A 5 34.29 26.83 4.62
N ASN A 6 34.90 26.18 5.61
CA ASN A 6 35.66 24.95 5.44
C ASN A 6 35.30 24.01 6.60
N GLU A 7 35.80 22.77 6.55
CA GLU A 7 35.49 21.74 7.55
C GLU A 7 35.71 22.21 9.01
N SER A 8 36.73 23.04 9.24
CA SER A 8 37.06 23.54 10.59
C SER A 8 36.25 24.77 11.03
N THR A 9 35.55 25.45 10.10
CA THR A 9 34.77 26.67 10.36
C THR A 9 33.27 26.51 10.11
N TYR A 10 32.86 25.35 9.60
CA TYR A 10 31.46 24.99 9.42
C TYR A 10 30.79 24.73 10.77
N SER A 11 29.55 25.19 10.92
CA SER A 11 28.72 24.90 12.07
C SER A 11 27.27 24.79 11.62
N SER A 12 26.65 23.64 11.86
CA SER A 12 25.24 23.39 11.50
C SER A 12 24.27 24.30 12.25
N HIS A 13 24.64 24.83 13.42
CA HIS A 13 23.84 25.78 14.20
C HIS A 13 23.50 27.08 13.47
N LYS A 14 24.19 27.39 12.36
CA LYS A 14 23.82 28.51 11.47
C LYS A 14 22.48 28.29 10.77
N TYR A 15 22.04 27.04 10.65
CA TYR A 15 20.77 26.66 10.07
C TYR A 15 19.87 26.10 11.17
N ARG A 16 18.62 26.56 11.22
CA ARG A 16 17.61 25.91 12.06
C ARG A 16 17.30 24.54 11.46
N THR A 17 17.30 23.49 12.27
CA THR A 17 16.79 22.17 11.89
C THR A 17 15.29 22.08 12.17
N PRO A 18 14.52 21.28 11.42
CA PRO A 18 13.15 20.93 11.78
C PRO A 18 13.09 20.40 13.22
N ASP A 19 11.97 20.66 13.90
CA ASP A 19 11.71 20.18 15.26
C ASP A 19 11.46 18.66 15.29
N GLY A 20 11.28 18.03 14.13
CA GLY A 20 11.23 16.58 13.96
C GLY A 20 10.94 16.13 12.53
N ALA A 21 11.29 14.87 12.24
CA ALA A 21 11.10 14.23 10.94
C ALA A 21 10.39 12.87 11.10
N PRO A 22 9.05 12.84 11.14
CA PRO A 22 8.30 11.60 11.21
C PRO A 22 8.25 10.89 9.86
N SER A 23 8.05 9.58 9.92
CA SER A 23 7.60 8.77 8.81
C SER A 23 6.13 8.41 9.04
N ASP A 24 5.25 8.79 8.12
CA ASP A 24 3.83 8.39 8.12
C ASP A 24 3.60 7.32 7.04
N ILE A 25 2.83 6.27 7.34
CA ILE A 25 2.70 5.12 6.46
C ILE A 25 1.24 4.81 6.17
N VAL A 26 0.86 4.85 4.89
CA VAL A 26 -0.45 4.39 4.45
C VAL A 26 -0.39 2.89 4.19
N ILE A 27 -0.92 2.09 5.12
CA ILE A 27 -0.91 0.63 5.03
C ILE A 27 -2.23 0.16 4.39
N PHE A 28 -2.16 -0.25 3.13
CA PHE A 28 -3.28 -0.83 2.42
C PHE A 28 -3.32 -2.36 2.56
N THR A 29 -4.53 -2.90 2.63
CA THR A 29 -4.79 -4.34 2.56
C THR A 29 -6.08 -4.60 1.79
N ILE A 30 -6.21 -5.79 1.21
CA ILE A 30 -7.50 -6.25 0.67
C ILE A 30 -8.01 -7.37 1.55
N THR A 31 -9.13 -7.11 2.21
CA THR A 31 -9.82 -8.13 3.01
C THR A 31 -10.77 -8.93 2.14
N SER A 32 -10.87 -10.25 2.38
CA SER A 32 -11.73 -11.16 1.63
C SER A 32 -12.78 -11.80 2.53
N LYS A 33 -14.06 -11.63 2.20
CA LYS A 33 -15.17 -12.29 2.88
C LYS A 33 -15.90 -13.25 1.94
N GLY A 34 -15.98 -14.53 2.32
CA GLY A 34 -16.76 -15.51 1.59
C GLY A 34 -18.23 -15.10 1.46
N LYS A 35 -18.85 -15.39 0.32
CA LYS A 35 -20.30 -15.22 0.14
C LYS A 35 -21.01 -16.45 0.72
N ASN A 36 -21.96 -16.24 1.63
CA ASN A 36 -22.84 -17.30 2.14
C ASN A 36 -23.89 -17.66 1.08
N THR A 37 -23.45 -18.27 -0.02
CA THR A 37 -24.31 -18.69 -1.13
C THR A 37 -24.12 -20.18 -1.42
N ALA A 38 -25.20 -20.87 -1.77
CA ALA A 38 -25.14 -22.29 -2.17
C ALA A 38 -24.29 -22.54 -3.44
N LYS A 39 -24.04 -21.48 -4.24
CA LYS A 39 -23.19 -21.53 -5.43
C LYS A 39 -21.79 -20.99 -5.13
N LYS A 40 -20.78 -21.59 -5.74
CA LYS A 40 -19.41 -21.06 -5.77
C LYS A 40 -19.40 -19.68 -6.42
N ALA A 41 -18.75 -18.73 -5.77
CA ALA A 41 -18.60 -17.35 -6.25
C ALA A 41 -17.29 -16.76 -5.73
N LEU A 42 -16.79 -15.73 -6.41
CA LEU A 42 -15.68 -14.93 -5.89
C LEU A 42 -16.05 -14.30 -4.53
N PRO A 43 -15.10 -14.20 -3.59
CA PRO A 43 -15.32 -13.53 -2.32
C PRO A 43 -15.67 -12.06 -2.55
N ILE A 44 -16.32 -11.43 -1.57
CA ILE A 44 -16.39 -9.97 -1.52
C ILE A 44 -15.03 -9.50 -1.06
N ARG A 45 -14.44 -8.57 -1.81
CA ARG A 45 -13.18 -7.93 -1.47
C ARG A 45 -13.45 -6.48 -1.07
N GLU A 46 -12.67 -5.96 -0.14
CA GLU A 46 -12.71 -4.55 0.25
C GLU A 46 -11.27 -4.06 0.42
N LEU A 47 -10.91 -2.98 -0.26
CA LEU A 47 -9.67 -2.25 -0.01
C LEU A 47 -9.81 -1.52 1.33
N LYS A 48 -8.89 -1.79 2.24
CA LYS A 48 -8.88 -1.21 3.58
C LYS A 48 -7.55 -0.53 3.86
N VAL A 49 -7.60 0.44 4.76
CA VAL A 49 -6.43 1.12 5.33
C VAL A 49 -6.38 0.86 6.84
N LEU A 50 -5.18 0.62 7.37
CA LEU A 50 -4.94 0.54 8.81
C LEU A 50 -4.78 1.94 9.38
N LEU A 51 -5.57 2.26 10.40
CA LEU A 51 -5.46 3.49 11.18
C LEU A 51 -5.25 3.15 12.66
N ILE A 52 -4.57 4.06 13.35
CA ILE A 52 -4.33 3.99 14.79
C ILE A 52 -5.01 5.16 15.49
N GLN A 53 -5.54 4.95 16.69
CA GLN A 53 -6.12 6.01 17.50
C GLN A 53 -5.04 6.66 18.36
N ARG A 54 -4.88 7.99 18.24
CA ARG A 54 -3.87 8.72 18.99
C ARG A 54 -4.23 8.79 20.47
N LYS A 55 -3.28 8.39 21.32
CA LYS A 55 -3.42 8.40 22.80
C LYS A 55 -2.95 9.69 23.47
N GLN A 56 -2.36 10.60 22.72
CA GLN A 56 -1.69 11.78 23.26
C GLN A 56 -1.88 12.99 22.37
N TRP A 57 -1.82 14.18 22.97
CA TRP A 57 -1.78 15.45 22.27
C TRP A 57 -0.59 15.50 21.27
N PRO A 58 -0.74 16.15 20.12
CA PRO A 58 -1.96 16.76 19.58
C PRO A 58 -2.94 15.73 19.01
N PHE A 59 -4.19 16.13 18.78
CA PHE A 59 -5.24 15.28 18.19
C PHE A 59 -5.51 13.99 18.97
N GLU A 60 -5.46 14.06 20.30
CA GLU A 60 -5.84 12.93 21.15
C GLU A 60 -7.25 12.42 20.80
N GLY A 61 -7.42 11.10 20.75
CA GLY A 61 -8.67 10.43 20.35
C GLY A 61 -8.96 10.43 18.85
N HIS A 62 -8.21 11.16 18.03
CA HIS A 62 -8.39 11.14 16.56
C HIS A 62 -7.69 9.92 15.96
N TRP A 63 -8.20 9.46 14.81
CA TRP A 63 -7.54 8.44 14.00
C TRP A 63 -6.39 9.05 13.21
N ALA A 64 -5.32 8.28 13.02
CA ALA A 64 -4.13 8.69 12.33
C ALA A 64 -3.54 7.54 11.51
N LEU A 65 -2.72 7.88 10.52
CA LEU A 65 -1.83 6.92 9.90
C LEU A 65 -0.81 6.44 10.94
N PRO A 66 -0.42 5.15 10.89
CA PRO A 66 0.72 4.67 11.65
C PRO A 66 2.00 5.39 11.23
N GLY A 67 2.91 5.58 12.17
CA GLY A 67 4.14 6.32 11.95
C GLY A 67 4.80 6.78 13.24
N GLY A 68 6.03 7.28 13.09
CA GLY A 68 6.84 7.72 14.21
C GLY A 68 8.06 8.51 13.78
N PHE A 69 8.82 9.03 14.74
CA PHE A 69 9.95 9.92 14.47
C PHE A 69 11.20 9.13 14.08
N CYS A 70 11.88 9.60 13.02
CA CYS A 70 13.19 9.09 12.64
C CYS A 70 14.23 9.40 13.72
N GLN A 71 15.03 8.40 14.05
CA GLN A 71 16.19 8.54 14.92
C GLN A 71 17.41 9.08 14.16
N GLU A 72 18.36 9.71 14.85
CA GLU A 72 19.57 10.26 14.23
C GLU A 72 20.47 9.19 13.58
N SER A 73 20.35 7.93 14.03
CA SER A 73 21.14 6.80 13.55
C SER A 73 20.48 6.02 12.41
N GLU A 74 19.31 6.44 11.91
CA GLU A 74 18.58 5.73 10.87
C GLU A 74 18.20 6.63 9.69
N SER A 75 17.94 6.02 8.53
CA SER A 75 17.37 6.75 7.38
C SER A 75 15.85 6.83 7.50
N MET A 76 15.19 7.78 6.82
CA MET A 76 13.73 7.82 6.77
C MET A 76 13.11 6.51 6.26
N TYR A 77 13.76 5.82 5.32
CA TYR A 77 13.30 4.52 4.85
C TYR A 77 13.43 3.44 5.92
N THR A 78 14.52 3.46 6.70
CA THR A 78 14.73 2.54 7.84
C THR A 78 13.70 2.80 8.94
N CYS A 79 13.45 4.08 9.27
CA CYS A 79 12.39 4.49 10.19
C CYS A 79 11.03 3.95 9.71
N ALA A 80 10.66 4.19 8.45
CA ALA A 80 9.41 3.69 7.90
C ALA A 80 9.27 2.16 8.02
N ARG A 81 10.34 1.40 7.72
CA ARG A 81 10.31 -0.06 7.88
C ARG A 81 10.13 -0.48 9.33
N ARG A 82 10.81 0.18 10.26
CA ARG A 82 10.71 -0.08 11.70
C ARG A 82 9.30 0.19 12.20
N GLU A 83 8.73 1.35 11.91
CA GLU A 83 7.35 1.72 12.27
C GLU A 83 6.34 0.74 11.64
N LEU A 84 6.54 0.34 10.38
CA LEU A 84 5.68 -0.64 9.71
C LEU A 84 5.75 -2.02 10.37
N GLU A 85 6.93 -2.48 10.77
CA GLU A 85 7.12 -3.75 11.46
C GLU A 85 6.52 -3.70 12.87
N GLU A 86 6.73 -2.62 13.62
CA GLU A 86 6.08 -2.38 14.91
C GLU A 86 4.55 -2.43 14.74
N GLU A 87 4.03 -1.87 13.64
CA GLU A 87 2.60 -1.75 13.35
C GLU A 87 1.95 -2.92 12.60
N THR A 88 2.71 -3.89 12.12
CA THR A 88 2.14 -5.04 11.39
C THR A 88 2.68 -6.38 11.83
N GLY A 89 3.79 -6.40 12.55
CA GLY A 89 4.56 -7.60 12.88
C GLY A 89 5.32 -8.19 11.69
N VAL A 90 5.40 -7.48 10.55
CA VAL A 90 6.00 -8.02 9.31
C VAL A 90 7.04 -7.08 8.73
N ALA A 91 8.26 -7.58 8.58
CA ALA A 91 9.39 -6.82 8.07
C ALA A 91 9.51 -6.79 6.52
N ASP A 92 8.93 -7.77 5.82
CA ASP A 92 9.08 -7.98 4.38
C ASP A 92 7.74 -7.79 3.66
N VAL A 93 7.36 -6.52 3.52
CA VAL A 93 6.15 -6.09 2.80
C VAL A 93 6.53 -5.07 1.74
N HIS A 94 5.75 -5.03 0.66
CA HIS A 94 5.94 -4.04 -0.38
C HIS A 94 5.72 -2.64 0.20
N MET A 95 6.77 -1.81 0.22
CA MET A 95 6.72 -0.44 0.71
C MET A 95 7.44 0.48 -0.26
N GLU A 96 6.80 1.60 -0.59
CA GLU A 96 7.33 2.61 -1.47
C GLU A 96 7.23 4.01 -0.86
N TYR A 97 8.17 4.87 -1.24
CA TYR A 97 8.12 6.29 -0.90
C TYR A 97 6.96 6.96 -1.65
N LEU A 98 6.18 7.77 -0.93
CA LEU A 98 5.08 8.55 -1.49
C LEU A 98 5.53 9.97 -1.79
N ASN A 99 5.73 10.77 -0.74
CA ASN A 99 6.04 12.19 -0.85
C ASN A 99 6.58 12.74 0.48
N VAL A 100 6.99 14.01 0.48
CA VAL A 100 7.30 14.80 1.68
C VAL A 100 6.19 15.81 1.92
N TYR A 101 5.76 15.92 3.18
CA TYR A 101 4.74 16.86 3.64
C TYR A 101 5.38 17.82 4.65
N SER A 102 5.47 19.09 4.26
CA SER A 102 6.26 20.11 4.99
C SER A 102 5.56 21.46 5.10
N GLU A 103 4.23 21.50 4.90
CA GLU A 103 3.47 22.75 5.01
C GLU A 103 3.61 23.37 6.41
N PRO A 104 3.88 24.68 6.52
CA PRO A 104 3.94 25.35 7.82
C PRO A 104 2.66 25.17 8.62
N GLY A 105 2.78 24.68 9.86
CA GLY A 105 1.63 24.46 10.74
C GLY A 105 0.90 23.13 10.52
N ARG A 106 1.40 22.23 9.64
CA ARG A 106 0.85 20.86 9.52
C ARG A 106 0.82 20.11 10.85
N ASP A 107 1.77 20.43 11.73
CA ASP A 107 1.86 19.91 13.08
C ASP A 107 1.87 21.07 14.09
N PRO A 108 0.94 21.10 15.06
CA PRO A 108 0.90 22.17 16.07
C PRO A 108 2.09 22.13 17.04
N ARG A 109 2.90 21.07 17.05
CA ARG A 109 4.11 20.97 17.87
C ARG A 109 5.25 21.86 17.36
N GLY A 110 5.30 22.16 16.06
CA GLY A 110 6.37 22.98 15.50
C GLY A 110 6.62 22.74 14.00
N TRP A 111 7.83 23.06 13.57
CA TRP A 111 8.30 22.83 12.21
C TRP A 111 8.64 21.35 12.00
N ILE A 112 7.64 20.58 11.58
CA ILE A 112 7.76 19.14 11.33
C ILE A 112 7.73 18.86 9.84
N ILE A 113 8.64 18.01 9.36
CA ILE A 113 8.69 17.56 7.96
C ILE A 113 8.44 16.05 7.93
N SER A 114 7.27 15.63 7.46
CA SER A 114 6.95 14.20 7.35
C SER A 114 7.38 13.63 6.01
N HIS A 115 8.01 12.47 6.02
CA HIS A 115 8.18 11.65 4.83
C HIS A 115 7.14 10.53 4.84
N ALA A 116 6.23 10.57 3.88
CA ALA A 116 5.19 9.57 3.78
C ALA A 116 5.61 8.39 2.89
N PHE A 117 5.12 7.22 3.27
CA PHE A 117 5.25 5.97 2.52
C PHE A 117 3.87 5.34 2.37
N TYR A 118 3.74 4.41 1.44
CA TYR A 118 2.61 3.48 1.46
C TYR A 118 3.13 2.05 1.39
N ALA A 119 2.39 1.15 2.01
CA ALA A 119 2.70 -0.26 2.07
C ALA A 119 1.49 -1.09 1.66
N LEU A 120 1.74 -2.21 0.98
CA LEU A 120 0.71 -3.19 0.63
C LEU A 120 0.94 -4.45 1.45
N VAL A 121 -0.01 -4.77 2.33
CA VAL A 121 0.10 -5.85 3.29
C VAL A 121 -1.00 -6.87 3.08
N HIS A 122 -0.63 -8.14 2.95
CA HIS A 122 -1.58 -9.22 2.80
C HIS A 122 -2.43 -9.40 4.08
N GLU A 123 -3.74 -9.60 3.93
CA GLU A 123 -4.71 -9.58 5.06
C GLU A 123 -4.37 -10.53 6.23
N ARG A 124 -3.73 -11.66 5.92
CA ARG A 124 -3.31 -12.68 6.90
C ARG A 124 -2.46 -12.11 8.04
N TRP A 125 -1.59 -11.15 7.72
CA TRP A 125 -0.64 -10.58 8.68
C TRP A 125 -1.34 -9.62 9.65
N LEU A 126 -2.34 -8.90 9.16
CA LEU A 126 -3.13 -7.98 9.98
C LEU A 126 -4.20 -8.71 10.81
N ALA A 127 -4.62 -9.90 10.38
CA ALA A 127 -5.57 -10.73 11.11
C ALA A 127 -4.99 -11.28 12.42
N GLU A 128 -3.69 -11.62 12.45
CA GLU A 128 -3.00 -12.09 13.65
C GLU A 128 -2.91 -10.98 14.71
N ARG A 129 -2.73 -9.72 14.29
CA ARG A 129 -2.65 -8.57 15.20
C ARG A 129 -3.97 -8.23 15.90
N ARG A 130 -5.11 -8.46 15.24
CA ARG A 130 -6.45 -8.30 15.85
C ARG A 130 -6.68 -9.20 17.07
N ALA A 131 -5.89 -10.27 17.22
CA ALA A 131 -5.99 -11.17 18.37
C ALA A 131 -5.14 -10.72 19.57
N ASP A 132 -4.19 -9.81 19.37
CA ASP A 132 -3.14 -9.47 20.35
C ASP A 132 -3.20 -8.01 20.84
N SER A 133 -3.84 -7.10 20.09
CA SER A 133 -4.05 -5.71 20.52
C SER A 133 -5.42 -5.50 21.18
N ASP A 134 -5.50 -4.58 22.15
CA ASP A 134 -6.77 -3.98 22.55
C ASP A 134 -7.40 -3.37 21.29
N ALA A 135 -8.42 -4.04 20.75
CA ALA A 135 -9.01 -3.77 19.44
C ALA A 135 -9.59 -2.35 19.28
N SER A 136 -9.55 -1.50 20.32
CA SER A 136 -9.95 -0.10 20.28
C SER A 136 -8.95 0.80 19.56
N ASP A 137 -7.65 0.50 19.60
CA ASP A 137 -6.63 1.49 19.24
C ASP A 137 -6.06 1.32 17.82
N VAL A 138 -6.35 0.19 17.16
CA VAL A 138 -5.92 -0.10 15.78
C VAL A 138 -7.06 -0.75 15.03
N GLN A 139 -7.46 -0.17 13.89
CA GLN A 139 -8.59 -0.67 13.14
C GLN A 139 -8.40 -0.55 11.62
N LEU A 140 -9.02 -1.47 10.88
CA LEU A 140 -9.12 -1.42 9.43
C LEU A 140 -10.42 -0.74 9.01
N PHE A 141 -10.30 0.32 8.22
CA PHE A 141 -11.42 1.05 7.61
C PHE A 141 -11.38 0.84 6.11
N THR A 142 -12.53 0.86 5.43
CA THR A 142 -12.47 1.06 3.96
C THR A 142 -11.84 2.42 3.69
N VAL A 143 -11.24 2.58 2.50
CA VAL A 143 -10.62 3.87 2.16
C VAL A 143 -11.68 4.98 2.15
N GLU A 144 -12.89 4.69 1.69
CA GLU A 144 -14.01 5.62 1.70
C GLU A 144 -14.44 5.99 3.12
N GLU A 145 -14.51 5.03 4.04
CA GLU A 145 -14.80 5.28 5.46
C GLU A 145 -13.71 6.18 6.07
N ALA A 146 -12.44 5.85 5.86
CA ALA A 146 -11.31 6.60 6.40
C ALA A 146 -11.28 8.05 5.91
N LEU A 147 -11.61 8.31 4.64
CA LEU A 147 -11.69 9.66 4.09
C LEU A 147 -12.86 10.50 4.65
N GLN A 148 -13.85 9.86 5.27
CA GLN A 148 -14.96 10.54 5.96
C GLN A 148 -14.64 10.84 7.44
N LEU A 149 -13.58 10.28 8.01
CA LEU A 149 -13.15 10.57 9.38
C LEU A 149 -12.40 11.90 9.46
N GLU A 150 -12.43 12.49 10.66
CA GLU A 150 -11.52 13.57 11.06
C GLU A 150 -10.18 12.95 11.45
N LEU A 151 -9.28 12.82 10.46
CA LEU A 151 -7.93 12.29 10.69
C LEU A 151 -7.02 13.37 11.30
N ALA A 152 -6.09 12.95 12.15
CA ALA A 152 -5.11 13.84 12.76
C ALA A 152 -4.19 14.49 11.71
N PHE A 153 -3.73 15.72 11.98
CA PHE A 153 -2.81 16.46 11.10
C PHE A 153 -3.36 16.62 9.67
N ASP A 154 -2.50 16.43 8.67
CA ASP A 154 -2.80 16.41 7.24
C ASP A 154 -2.95 14.97 6.70
N HIS A 155 -3.17 13.97 7.57
CA HIS A 155 -3.18 12.55 7.17
C HIS A 155 -4.25 12.18 6.14
N LYS A 156 -5.33 12.96 6.06
CA LYS A 156 -6.34 12.81 5.00
C LYS A 156 -5.79 13.12 3.61
N GLU A 157 -4.90 14.12 3.51
CA GLU A 157 -4.19 14.44 2.27
C GLU A 157 -3.24 13.30 1.89
N ILE A 158 -2.41 12.85 2.83
CA ILE A 158 -1.47 11.74 2.65
C ILE A 158 -2.21 10.47 2.17
N LEU A 159 -3.33 10.11 2.81
CA LEU A 159 -4.16 8.97 2.42
C LEU A 159 -4.72 9.12 1.01
N THR A 160 -5.20 10.31 0.66
CA THR A 160 -5.76 10.59 -0.67
C THR A 160 -4.69 10.44 -1.76
N ASP A 161 -3.50 10.99 -1.54
CA ASP A 161 -2.37 10.88 -2.46
C ASP A 161 -1.90 9.43 -2.62
N ALA A 162 -1.78 8.70 -1.51
CA ALA A 162 -1.43 7.28 -1.54
C ALA A 162 -2.47 6.46 -2.31
N TRP A 163 -3.76 6.75 -2.13
CA TRP A 163 -4.83 6.05 -2.85
C TRP A 163 -4.75 6.30 -4.36
N HIS A 164 -4.53 7.55 -4.78
CA HIS A 164 -4.30 7.88 -6.19
C HIS A 164 -3.04 7.18 -6.73
N GLN A 165 -1.96 7.14 -5.96
CA GLN A 165 -0.70 6.52 -6.36
C GLN A 165 -0.86 5.01 -6.61
N ILE A 166 -1.56 4.30 -5.70
CA ILE A 166 -1.81 2.86 -5.89
C ILE A 166 -2.77 2.60 -7.05
N GLN A 167 -3.75 3.48 -7.29
CA GLN A 167 -4.64 3.38 -8.46
C GLN A 167 -3.86 3.46 -9.76
N GLN A 168 -2.96 4.44 -9.88
CA GLN A 168 -2.12 4.57 -11.07
C GLN A 168 -1.19 3.36 -11.23
N LYS A 169 -0.53 2.93 -10.16
CA LYS A 169 0.37 1.77 -10.19
C LYS A 169 -0.34 0.47 -10.52
N MET A 170 -1.58 0.30 -10.07
CA MET A 170 -2.41 -0.86 -10.40
C MET A 170 -2.64 -1.01 -11.92
N LEU A 171 -2.67 0.10 -12.65
CA LEU A 171 -2.90 0.13 -14.10
C LEU A 171 -1.60 0.08 -14.92
N THR A 172 -0.47 0.42 -14.31
CA THR A 172 0.80 0.69 -15.00
C THR A 172 1.92 -0.28 -14.65
N THR A 173 1.77 -1.05 -13.58
CA THR A 173 2.79 -1.97 -13.05
C THR A 173 2.18 -3.33 -12.69
N THR A 174 2.99 -4.24 -12.13
CA THR A 174 2.55 -5.56 -11.64
C THR A 174 2.21 -5.58 -10.15
N ILE A 175 1.99 -4.40 -9.54
CA ILE A 175 1.73 -4.25 -8.09
C ILE A 175 0.50 -5.04 -7.58
N ALA A 176 -0.41 -5.42 -8.48
CA ALA A 176 -1.53 -6.30 -8.15
C ALA A 176 -1.10 -7.63 -7.51
N LYS A 177 0.12 -8.10 -7.79
CA LYS A 177 0.69 -9.33 -7.23
C LYS A 177 0.75 -9.31 -5.70
N GLU A 178 0.89 -8.13 -5.09
CA GLU A 178 0.97 -7.99 -3.63
C GLU A 178 -0.37 -8.32 -2.92
N PHE A 179 -1.48 -8.32 -3.66
CA PHE A 179 -2.82 -8.67 -3.17
C PHE A 179 -3.34 -10.03 -3.66
N LEU A 180 -2.55 -10.74 -4.46
CA LEU A 180 -2.94 -12.01 -5.07
C LEU A 180 -2.09 -13.15 -4.49
N PRO A 181 -2.63 -14.38 -4.46
CA PRO A 181 -1.78 -15.55 -4.29
C PRO A 181 -0.78 -15.66 -5.45
N GLU A 182 0.28 -16.44 -5.28
CA GLU A 182 1.28 -16.71 -6.33
C GLU A 182 0.64 -17.15 -7.66
N GLU A 183 -0.43 -17.96 -7.56
CA GLU A 183 -1.23 -18.41 -8.69
C GLU A 183 -2.69 -17.98 -8.54
N PHE A 184 -3.21 -17.28 -9.54
CA PHE A 184 -4.54 -16.69 -9.51
C PHE A 184 -5.27 -16.87 -10.84
N THR A 185 -6.59 -16.77 -10.81
CA THR A 185 -7.41 -16.68 -12.03
C THR A 185 -7.50 -15.25 -12.54
N ILE A 186 -7.74 -15.04 -13.84
CA ILE A 186 -7.95 -13.68 -14.39
C ILE A 186 -9.14 -12.97 -13.73
N GLY A 187 -10.16 -13.72 -13.30
CA GLY A 187 -11.29 -13.15 -12.56
C GLY A 187 -10.89 -12.58 -11.20
N GLU A 188 -9.96 -13.22 -10.50
CA GLU A 188 -9.41 -12.68 -9.24
C GLU A 188 -8.56 -11.43 -9.48
N LEU A 189 -7.72 -11.43 -10.52
CA LEU A 189 -6.94 -10.24 -10.89
C LEU A 189 -7.85 -9.06 -11.26
N TYR A 190 -8.86 -9.30 -12.11
CA TYR A 190 -9.82 -8.27 -12.50
C TYR A 190 -10.55 -7.69 -11.27
N GLN A 191 -10.95 -8.54 -10.33
CA GLN A 191 -11.60 -8.11 -9.09
C GLN A 191 -10.67 -7.26 -8.22
N VAL A 192 -9.37 -7.59 -8.11
CA VAL A 192 -8.40 -6.75 -7.37
C VAL A 192 -8.26 -5.39 -8.04
N ILE A 193 -8.10 -5.34 -9.36
CA ILE A 193 -7.96 -4.08 -10.10
C ILE A 193 -9.21 -3.22 -9.90
N GLN A 194 -10.42 -3.76 -10.06
CA GLN A 194 -11.66 -3.02 -9.85
C GLN A 194 -11.85 -2.56 -8.40
N MET A 195 -11.37 -3.35 -7.43
CA MET A 195 -11.46 -2.98 -6.02
C MET A 195 -10.59 -1.76 -5.70
N VAL A 196 -9.38 -1.70 -6.26
CA VAL A 196 -8.47 -0.56 -6.05
C VAL A 196 -8.83 0.62 -6.94
N VAL A 197 -9.29 0.35 -8.17
CA VAL A 197 -9.65 1.32 -9.21
C VAL A 197 -11.15 1.16 -9.55
N PRO A 198 -12.08 1.78 -8.80
CA PRO A 198 -13.52 1.56 -8.94
C PRO A 198 -14.08 1.85 -10.33
N HIS A 199 -13.46 2.79 -11.07
CA HIS A 199 -13.87 3.17 -12.43
C HIS A 199 -13.24 2.29 -13.53
N PHE A 200 -12.49 1.25 -13.17
CA PHE A 200 -11.89 0.36 -14.15
C PHE A 200 -12.94 -0.54 -14.80
N GLU A 201 -13.16 -0.33 -16.10
CA GLU A 201 -13.98 -1.18 -16.94
C GLU A 201 -13.24 -1.54 -18.23
N GLU A 202 -13.05 -2.84 -18.47
CA GLU A 202 -12.39 -3.32 -19.69
C GLU A 202 -13.08 -4.58 -20.22
N SER A 203 -13.97 -4.38 -21.19
CA SER A 203 -14.82 -5.45 -21.76
C SER A 203 -14.05 -6.62 -22.37
N ASN A 204 -12.80 -6.40 -22.79
CA ASN A 204 -11.93 -7.43 -23.35
C ASN A 204 -10.70 -7.71 -22.47
N PHE A 205 -10.83 -7.55 -21.15
CA PHE A 205 -9.69 -7.61 -20.23
C PHE A 205 -8.90 -8.91 -20.37
N ILE A 206 -9.59 -10.06 -20.35
CA ILE A 206 -8.96 -11.38 -20.50
C ILE A 206 -8.11 -11.41 -21.77
N ARG A 207 -8.72 -11.10 -22.92
CA ARG A 207 -8.01 -11.10 -24.21
C ARG A 207 -6.82 -10.15 -24.22
N LYS A 208 -6.93 -8.96 -23.61
CA LYS A 208 -5.85 -7.96 -23.59
C LYS A 208 -4.70 -8.36 -22.67
N ILE A 209 -4.98 -8.87 -21.48
CA ILE A 209 -3.94 -9.25 -20.50
C ILE A 209 -3.22 -10.54 -20.92
N THR A 210 -3.90 -11.45 -21.62
CA THR A 210 -3.28 -12.67 -22.17
C THR A 210 -2.78 -12.48 -23.60
N SER A 211 -2.94 -11.30 -24.22
CA SER A 211 -2.50 -11.06 -25.59
C SER A 211 -0.97 -11.06 -25.67
N THR A 212 -0.44 -11.89 -26.56
CA THR A 212 0.99 -12.06 -26.81
C THR A 212 1.63 -10.92 -27.60
N GLN A 213 0.89 -9.86 -27.99
CA GLN A 213 1.45 -8.71 -28.73
C GLN A 213 1.58 -7.44 -27.88
N SER A 214 0.55 -7.04 -27.13
CA SER A 214 0.56 -5.75 -26.41
C SER A 214 0.98 -5.84 -24.94
N ARG A 215 0.92 -7.03 -24.33
CA ARG A 215 1.24 -7.29 -22.92
C ARG A 215 2.04 -8.58 -22.73
N LYS A 216 2.81 -8.95 -23.75
CA LYS A 216 3.53 -10.22 -23.82
C LYS A 216 4.44 -10.38 -22.60
N GLY A 217 4.22 -11.46 -21.86
CA GLY A 217 5.10 -11.86 -20.77
C GLY A 217 4.86 -11.14 -19.44
N ILE A 218 3.80 -10.34 -19.25
CA ILE A 218 3.46 -9.81 -17.92
C ILE A 218 2.95 -10.93 -17.00
N ILE A 219 2.11 -11.80 -17.56
CA ILE A 219 1.61 -13.01 -16.91
C ILE A 219 1.87 -14.22 -17.80
N GLU A 220 1.97 -15.39 -17.18
CA GLU A 220 2.06 -16.67 -17.86
C GLU A 220 1.10 -17.69 -17.25
N GLU A 221 0.75 -18.71 -18.03
CA GLU A 221 -0.07 -19.83 -17.56
C GLU A 221 0.70 -20.65 -16.52
N ALA A 222 0.09 -20.87 -15.36
CA ALA A 222 0.65 -21.77 -14.37
C ALA A 222 0.45 -23.22 -14.85
N VAL A 223 1.53 -23.99 -14.86
CA VAL A 223 1.56 -25.39 -15.29
C VAL A 223 2.04 -26.29 -14.15
N ASP A 224 1.66 -27.56 -14.18
CA ASP A 224 2.12 -28.56 -13.23
C ASP A 224 3.51 -29.11 -13.61
N ARG A 225 4.00 -30.10 -12.87
CA ARG A 225 5.33 -30.70 -13.10
C ARG A 225 5.46 -31.40 -14.46
N ASN A 226 4.35 -31.76 -15.08
CA ASN A 226 4.30 -32.42 -16.39
C ASN A 226 4.11 -31.41 -17.54
N GLY A 227 3.98 -30.12 -17.22
CA GLY A 227 3.67 -29.07 -18.20
C GLY A 227 2.18 -28.93 -18.51
N GLU A 228 1.29 -29.60 -17.76
CA GLU A 228 -0.15 -29.49 -17.99
C GLU A 228 -0.72 -28.24 -17.30
N PRO A 229 -1.73 -27.55 -17.90
CA PRO A 229 -2.25 -26.33 -17.32
C PRO A 229 -2.92 -26.55 -15.95
N LYS A 230 -2.53 -25.76 -14.95
CA LYS A 230 -3.15 -25.78 -13.63
C LYS A 230 -4.48 -25.03 -13.66
N LEU A 231 -5.53 -25.69 -13.20
CA LEU A 231 -6.88 -25.13 -13.17
C LEU A 231 -7.38 -24.98 -11.74
N SER A 232 -8.24 -23.97 -11.51
CA SER A 232 -8.95 -23.77 -10.25
C SER A 232 -10.45 -23.74 -10.46
N ASN A 233 -11.18 -24.51 -9.65
CA ASN A 233 -12.63 -24.43 -9.54
C ASN A 233 -13.06 -23.89 -8.17
N ARG A 234 -12.19 -23.13 -7.49
CA ARG A 234 -12.44 -22.63 -6.12
C ARG A 234 -13.67 -21.73 -6.06
N TYR A 235 -13.81 -20.82 -7.03
CA TYR A 235 -14.85 -19.79 -7.05
C TYR A 235 -15.84 -19.90 -8.23
N SER A 236 -15.77 -20.98 -9.02
CA SER A 236 -16.62 -21.22 -10.19
C SER A 236 -16.89 -22.72 -10.37
N GLN A 237 -18.02 -23.05 -10.99
CA GLN A 237 -18.34 -24.44 -11.37
C GLN A 237 -17.45 -24.94 -12.52
N ARG A 238 -17.14 -24.04 -13.46
CA ARG A 238 -16.18 -24.33 -14.53
C ARG A 238 -14.79 -24.01 -14.02
N ALA A 239 -13.88 -24.97 -14.15
CA ALA A 239 -12.48 -24.77 -13.83
C ALA A 239 -11.89 -23.66 -14.73
N ALA A 240 -11.16 -22.74 -14.13
CA ALA A 240 -10.52 -21.61 -14.79
C ALA A 240 -8.99 -21.79 -14.77
N GLN A 241 -8.32 -21.36 -15.83
CA GLN A 241 -6.86 -21.37 -15.92
C GLN A 241 -6.25 -20.50 -14.82
N LEU A 242 -5.22 -21.04 -14.15
CA LEU A 242 -4.37 -20.29 -13.23
C LEU A 242 -3.23 -19.63 -14.01
N TYR A 243 -2.88 -18.42 -13.57
CA TYR A 243 -1.79 -17.61 -14.08
C TYR A 243 -0.91 -17.17 -12.92
N ARG A 244 0.31 -16.77 -13.23
CA ARG A 244 1.21 -16.06 -12.32
C ARG A 244 1.84 -14.86 -13.01
N PHE A 245 2.26 -13.87 -12.24
CA PHE A 245 3.11 -12.81 -12.77
C PHE A 245 4.49 -13.36 -13.09
N THR A 246 5.11 -12.85 -14.14
CA THR A 246 6.53 -13.07 -14.40
C THR A 246 7.38 -11.99 -13.71
N ASP A 247 8.69 -12.09 -13.84
CA ASP A 247 9.62 -11.04 -13.38
C ASP A 247 9.67 -9.82 -14.32
N LEU A 248 8.90 -9.83 -15.42
CA LEU A 248 8.86 -8.72 -16.36
C LEU A 248 8.22 -7.49 -15.71
N THR A 249 9.00 -6.43 -15.59
CA THR A 249 8.48 -5.11 -15.21
C THR A 249 8.14 -4.32 -16.47
N PRO A 250 6.88 -3.93 -16.70
CA PRO A 250 6.50 -3.15 -17.86
C PRO A 250 7.26 -1.82 -17.87
N GLN A 251 7.94 -1.50 -18.98
CA GLN A 251 8.45 -0.16 -19.21
C GLN A 251 7.38 0.66 -19.92
N LEU A 252 6.87 1.69 -19.24
CA LEU A 252 6.06 2.70 -19.89
C LEU A 252 6.99 3.66 -20.61
N SER A 253 7.03 3.59 -21.93
CA SER A 253 7.66 4.61 -22.75
C SER A 253 6.60 5.41 -23.48
N ILE A 254 6.74 6.73 -23.43
CA ILE A 254 5.89 7.67 -24.18
C ILE A 254 6.32 7.79 -25.65
N TYR A 255 7.41 7.13 -26.05
CA TYR A 255 8.04 7.22 -27.38
C TYR A 255 8.15 5.87 -28.10
N SER A 256 7.53 4.82 -27.57
CA SER A 256 7.53 3.46 -28.13
C SER A 256 6.12 2.93 -28.33
#